data_AF-A0A847ATS8-F1
#
_entry.id   AF-A0A847ATS8-F1
#
_cell.length_a   1.000
_cell.length_b   1.000
_cell.length_c   1.000
_cell.angle_alpha   90.00
_cell.angle_beta   90.00
_cell.angle_gamma   90.00
#
_symmetry.space_group_name_H-M   'P 1'
#
loop_
_entity.id
_entity.type
_entity.pdbx_description
1 polymer ?
#
loop_
_entity_poly.entity_id
_entity_poly.type
_entity_poly.pdbx_seq_one_letter_code
_entity_poly.pdbx_strand_id
1 'polypeptide(L)'
;GMAQRGGSVSTQVRYGSEVFSPIIGIGEADILVSFEEMETLRWLEFLKPDGVVLINDFKIPSASILMGKIDYPEGIIELIEGKAKTKVIKAEEIAEKLGNTKVMNVVLLGALIKSMNLNDIDWEAVIKTQVKEKFIELNIKAFNEGMDAV
;
A
#
# COMPACT_ATOMS: atom_id res chain seq x y z
N GLY A 1 -15.84 -6.98 0.80
CA GLY A 1 -16.93 -7.80 0.21
C GLY A 1 -16.33 -8.96 -0.56
N MET A 2 -17.12 -9.98 -0.94
CA MET A 2 -16.66 -11.08 -1.80
C MET A 2 -16.28 -10.57 -3.19
N ALA A 3 -15.09 -9.98 -3.32
CA ALA A 3 -14.46 -9.79 -4.60
C ALA A 3 -14.06 -11.18 -5.11
N GLN A 4 -14.81 -11.72 -6.07
CA GLN A 4 -14.24 -12.70 -6.99
C GLN A 4 -13.11 -12.02 -7.77
N ARG A 5 -12.10 -12.80 -8.18
CA ARG A 5 -10.82 -12.34 -8.74
C ARG A 5 -10.97 -11.06 -9.59
N GLY A 6 -10.30 -9.98 -9.18
CA GLY A 6 -10.27 -8.70 -9.90
C GLY A 6 -11.18 -7.59 -9.33
N GLY A 7 -11.97 -7.86 -8.30
CA GLY A 7 -12.69 -6.80 -7.58
C GLY A 7 -11.79 -6.02 -6.61
N SER A 8 -12.15 -4.75 -6.33
CA SER A 8 -11.47 -3.94 -5.33
C SER A 8 -11.64 -4.53 -3.92
N VAL A 9 -10.54 -4.61 -3.18
CA VAL A 9 -10.52 -5.00 -1.78
C VAL A 9 -9.97 -3.82 -0.99
N SER A 10 -10.68 -3.42 0.06
CA SER A 10 -10.20 -2.44 1.03
C SER A 10 -10.25 -3.05 2.42
N THR A 11 -9.27 -2.67 3.24
CA THR A 11 -9.17 -3.05 4.66
C THR A 11 -8.95 -1.78 5.45
N GLN A 12 -9.62 -1.67 6.60
CA GLN A 12 -9.42 -0.59 7.55
C GLN A 12 -8.79 -1.19 8.81
N VAL A 13 -7.71 -0.57 9.29
CA VAL A 13 -7.01 -0.99 10.50
C VAL A 13 -6.95 0.21 11.44
N ARG A 14 -7.41 0.01 12.68
CA ARG A 14 -7.29 0.98 13.76
C ARG A 14 -6.68 0.28 14.96
N TYR A 15 -5.72 0.94 15.62
CA TYR A 15 -5.00 0.42 16.77
C TYR A 15 -4.71 1.58 17.74
N GLY A 16 -4.51 1.23 19.01
CA GLY A 16 -4.29 2.17 20.11
C GLY A 16 -4.42 1.44 21.44
N SER A 17 -4.13 2.12 22.56
CA SER A 17 -4.37 1.54 23.90
C SER A 17 -5.83 1.21 24.14
N GLU A 18 -6.74 2.02 23.58
CA GLU A 18 -8.18 1.80 23.57
C GLU A 18 -8.74 2.09 22.16
N VAL A 19 -9.62 1.21 21.67
CA VAL A 19 -10.28 1.35 20.37
C VAL A 19 -11.80 1.31 20.60
N PHE A 20 -12.43 2.48 20.54
CA PHE A 20 -13.87 2.63 20.80
C PHE A 20 -14.74 2.23 19.60
N SER A 21 -14.21 2.32 18.38
CA SER A 21 -14.92 1.98 17.15
C SER A 21 -13.96 1.45 16.09
N PRO A 22 -14.30 0.36 15.39
CA PRO A 22 -13.50 -0.18 14.29
C PRO A 22 -13.70 0.58 12.98
N ILE A 23 -14.67 1.50 12.90
CA ILE A 23 -15.04 2.20 11.66
C ILE A 23 -14.17 3.46 11.51
N ILE A 24 -13.48 3.58 10.39
CA ILE A 24 -12.79 4.82 9.99
C ILE A 24 -13.76 5.65 9.15
N GLY A 25 -14.13 6.82 9.65
CA GLY A 25 -15.01 7.77 8.97
C GLY A 25 -14.31 8.55 7.85
N ILE A 26 -15.12 9.30 7.10
CA ILE A 26 -14.64 10.27 6.10
C ILE A 26 -13.76 11.31 6.82
N GLY A 27 -12.57 11.57 6.28
CA GLY A 27 -11.62 12.52 6.87
C GLY A 27 -10.96 12.06 8.17
N GLU A 28 -11.00 10.77 8.53
CA GLU A 28 -10.43 10.26 9.79
C GLU A 28 -9.17 9.40 9.63
N ALA A 29 -8.86 8.92 8.43
CA ALA A 29 -7.69 8.05 8.22
C ALA A 29 -6.40 8.87 8.32
N ASP A 30 -5.48 8.45 9.18
CA ASP A 30 -4.14 9.06 9.28
C ASP A 30 -3.26 8.74 8.06
N ILE A 31 -3.35 7.51 7.57
CA ILE A 31 -2.61 7.03 6.41
C ILE A 31 -3.55 6.26 5.49
N LEU A 32 -3.49 6.55 4.19
CA LEU A 32 -4.12 5.77 3.13
C LEU A 32 -3.03 5.07 2.32
N VAL A 33 -3.02 3.74 2.30
CA VAL A 33 -2.07 2.95 1.51
C VAL A 33 -2.79 2.31 0.31
N SER A 34 -2.24 2.43 -0.89
CA SER A 34 -2.77 1.79 -2.09
C SER A 34 -1.73 0.95 -2.82
N PHE A 35 -2.18 -0.15 -3.41
CA PHE A 35 -1.31 -1.09 -4.12
C PHE A 35 -1.25 -0.81 -5.61
N GLU A 36 -2.14 0.09 -6.07
CA GLU A 36 -2.31 0.55 -7.44
C GLU A 36 -2.72 2.05 -7.41
N GLU A 37 -2.43 2.78 -8.48
CA GLU A 37 -2.63 4.23 -8.57
C GLU A 37 -4.11 4.68 -8.44
N MET A 38 -5.03 4.11 -9.23
CA MET A 38 -6.46 4.47 -9.24
C MET A 38 -7.18 4.09 -7.94
N GLU A 39 -6.67 3.13 -7.17
CA GLU A 39 -7.24 2.76 -5.87
C GLU A 39 -7.27 3.93 -4.89
N THR A 40 -6.23 4.76 -4.86
CA THR A 40 -6.18 5.91 -3.94
C THR A 40 -7.35 6.86 -4.17
N LEU A 41 -7.69 7.17 -5.42
CA LEU A 41 -8.77 8.11 -5.74
C LEU A 41 -10.14 7.66 -5.20
N ARG A 42 -10.38 6.34 -5.10
CA ARG A 42 -11.64 5.79 -4.58
C ARG A 42 -11.82 6.00 -3.08
N TRP A 43 -10.72 6.16 -2.34
CA TRP A 43 -10.71 6.20 -0.88
C TRP A 43 -10.17 7.51 -0.32
N LEU A 44 -9.77 8.45 -1.18
CA LEU A 44 -9.11 9.71 -0.79
C LEU A 44 -9.97 10.54 0.18
N GLU A 45 -11.30 10.46 0.09
CA GLU A 45 -12.21 11.15 1.01
C GLU A 45 -12.08 10.70 2.48
N PHE A 46 -11.59 9.47 2.72
CA PHE A 46 -11.37 8.97 4.07
C PHE A 46 -10.12 9.55 4.71
N LEU A 47 -9.18 10.07 3.92
CA LEU A 47 -7.95 10.65 4.44
C LEU A 47 -8.25 11.98 5.15
N LYS A 48 -7.72 12.14 6.36
CA LYS A 48 -7.80 13.41 7.09
C LYS A 48 -6.99 14.52 6.38
N PRO A 49 -7.28 15.82 6.61
CA PRO A 49 -6.61 16.92 5.91
C PRO A 49 -5.08 16.93 6.02
N ASP A 50 -4.52 16.46 7.14
CA ASP A 50 -3.07 16.39 7.39
C ASP A 50 -2.49 14.98 7.23
N GLY A 51 -3.30 14.02 6.78
CA GLY A 51 -2.94 12.63 6.57
C GLY A 51 -1.97 12.43 5.39
N VAL A 52 -1.45 11.21 5.28
CA VAL A 52 -0.45 10.84 4.27
C VAL A 52 -0.97 9.72 3.37
N VAL A 53 -0.79 9.86 2.07
CA VAL A 53 -0.98 8.79 1.09
C VAL A 53 0.35 8.05 0.89
N LEU A 54 0.32 6.72 0.95
CA LEU A 54 1.38 5.83 0.48
C LEU A 54 0.85 5.11 -0.77
N ILE A 55 1.24 5.60 -1.94
CA ILE A 55 0.74 5.09 -3.23
C ILE A 55 1.82 4.26 -3.91
N ASN A 56 1.46 3.05 -4.34
CA ASN A 56 2.32 2.29 -5.24
C ASN A 56 2.15 2.79 -6.68
N ASP A 57 3.26 3.14 -7.33
CA ASP A 57 3.35 3.46 -8.77
C ASP A 57 3.26 2.15 -9.57
N PHE A 58 2.04 1.60 -9.60
CA PHE A 58 1.74 0.33 -10.23
C PHE A 58 0.36 0.39 -10.86
N LYS A 59 0.25 -0.20 -12.05
CA LYS A 59 -0.95 -0.16 -12.87
C LYS A 59 -1.52 -1.54 -13.09
N ILE A 60 -2.80 -1.70 -12.78
CA ILE A 60 -3.54 -2.94 -13.03
C ILE A 60 -4.58 -2.65 -14.12
N PRO A 61 -4.32 -3.01 -15.38
CA PRO A 61 -5.23 -2.68 -16.47
C PRO A 61 -6.54 -3.45 -16.31
N SER A 62 -7.65 -2.72 -16.38
CA SER A 62 -8.99 -3.32 -16.42
C SER A 62 -9.23 -4.05 -17.74
N ALA A 63 -10.26 -4.89 -17.81
CA ALA A 63 -10.64 -5.58 -19.04
C ALA A 63 -10.84 -4.62 -20.22
N SER A 64 -11.46 -3.46 -19.99
CA SER A 64 -11.66 -2.43 -21.03
C SER A 64 -10.35 -1.84 -21.55
N ILE A 65 -9.35 -1.69 -20.68
CA ILE A 65 -8.01 -1.23 -21.05
C ILE A 65 -7.27 -2.31 -21.85
N LEU A 66 -7.31 -3.56 -21.39
CA LEU A 66 -6.71 -4.70 -22.10
C LEU A 66 -7.34 -4.94 -23.48
N MET A 67 -8.63 -4.62 -23.65
CA MET A 67 -9.32 -4.67 -24.94
C MET A 67 -9.04 -3.45 -25.84
N GLY A 68 -8.25 -2.47 -25.39
CA GLY A 68 -7.97 -1.24 -26.14
C GLY A 68 -9.19 -0.33 -26.34
N LYS A 69 -10.21 -0.44 -25.48
CA LYS A 69 -11.43 0.39 -25.58
C LYS A 69 -11.27 1.75 -24.91
N ILE A 70 -10.43 1.81 -23.88
CA ILE A 70 -10.10 3.01 -23.12
C ILE A 70 -8.63 2.93 -22.71
N ASP A 71 -7.97 4.08 -22.61
CA ASP A 71 -6.61 4.15 -22.09
C ASP A 71 -6.59 4.14 -20.56
N TYR A 72 -5.43 3.80 -19.99
CA TYR A 72 -5.20 4.00 -18.56
C TYR A 72 -5.19 5.51 -18.28
N PRO A 73 -5.90 6.02 -17.26
CA PRO A 73 -5.87 7.44 -16.95
C PRO A 73 -4.44 7.89 -16.61
N GLU A 74 -4.02 9.03 -17.16
CA GLU A 74 -2.74 9.65 -16.87
C GLU A 74 -2.89 10.74 -15.80
N GLY A 75 -1.80 11.14 -15.15
CA GLY A 75 -1.81 12.25 -14.20
C GLY A 75 -2.39 11.92 -12.82
N ILE A 76 -2.56 10.63 -12.49
CA ILE A 76 -3.24 10.20 -11.26
C ILE A 76 -2.43 10.59 -10.03
N ILE A 77 -1.13 10.31 -10.04
CA ILE A 77 -0.23 10.60 -8.93
C ILE A 77 -0.15 12.11 -8.69
N GLU A 78 0.03 12.89 -9.76
CA GLU A 78 0.09 14.35 -9.71
C GLU A 78 -1.22 14.95 -9.17
N LEU A 79 -2.37 14.37 -9.55
CA LEU A 79 -3.68 14.77 -9.04
C LEU A 79 -3.81 14.51 -7.52
N ILE A 80 -3.23 13.41 -7.03
CA ILE A 80 -3.24 13.04 -5.61
C ILE A 80 -2.28 13.94 -4.82
N GLU A 81 -1.07 14.17 -5.32
CA GLU A 81 -0.07 15.08 -4.73
C GLU A 81 -0.62 16.51 -4.58
N GLY A 82 -1.44 16.97 -5.53
CA GLY A 82 -2.14 18.25 -5.43
C GLY A 82 -3.21 18.32 -4.33
N LYS A 83 -3.59 17.20 -3.71
CA LYS A 83 -4.67 17.10 -2.72
C LYS A 83 -4.20 16.65 -1.33
N ALA A 84 -3.12 15.87 -1.25
CA ALA A 84 -2.64 15.28 -0.01
C ALA A 84 -1.12 15.11 -0.01
N LYS A 85 -0.54 15.08 1.19
CA LYS A 85 0.87 14.64 1.36
C LYS A 85 0.97 13.22 0.85
N THR A 86 1.88 12.98 -0.08
CA THR A 86 1.95 11.72 -0.80
C THR A 86 3.38 11.21 -0.83
N LYS A 87 3.56 9.91 -0.61
CA LYS A 87 4.81 9.21 -0.86
C LYS A 87 4.54 8.16 -1.93
N VAL A 88 5.27 8.26 -3.03
CA VAL A 88 5.16 7.36 -4.17
C VAL A 88 6.19 6.25 -4.00
N ILE A 89 5.72 5.00 -4.00
CA ILE A 89 6.55 3.82 -3.81
C ILE A 89 6.62 3.05 -5.12
N LYS A 90 7.83 2.75 -5.59
CA LYS A 90 8.06 1.93 -6.78
C LYS A 90 8.18 0.45 -6.39
N ALA A 91 7.14 -0.09 -5.78
CA ALA A 91 7.24 -1.40 -5.12
C ALA A 91 7.40 -2.55 -6.12
N GLU A 92 6.88 -2.42 -7.34
CA GLU A 92 7.14 -3.38 -8.42
C GLU A 92 8.63 -3.40 -8.78
N GLU A 93 9.23 -2.25 -9.08
CA GLU A 93 10.67 -2.17 -9.43
C GLU A 93 11.57 -2.75 -8.32
N ILE A 94 11.24 -2.48 -7.05
CA ILE A 94 11.96 -3.05 -5.90
C ILE A 94 11.80 -4.57 -5.87
N ALA A 95 10.58 -5.08 -6.00
CA ALA A 95 10.31 -6.52 -5.98
C ALA A 95 10.93 -7.26 -7.17
N GLU A 96 11.00 -6.64 -8.35
CA GLU A 96 11.70 -7.15 -9.53
C GLU A 96 13.20 -7.26 -9.30
N LYS A 97 13.84 -6.23 -8.73
CA LYS A 97 15.27 -6.26 -8.36
C LYS A 97 15.59 -7.38 -7.35
N LEU A 98 14.65 -7.68 -6.47
CA LEU A 98 14.73 -8.80 -5.53
C LEU A 98 14.42 -10.17 -6.17
N GLY A 99 14.02 -10.21 -7.44
CA GLY A 99 13.80 -11.42 -8.22
C GLY A 99 12.44 -12.08 -7.99
N ASN A 100 11.49 -11.41 -7.34
CA ASN A 100 10.16 -11.95 -7.09
C ASN A 100 9.10 -10.87 -6.87
N THR A 101 8.31 -10.58 -7.90
CA THR A 101 7.22 -9.58 -7.84
C THR A 101 6.21 -9.82 -6.71
N LYS A 102 6.09 -11.04 -6.16
CA LYS A 102 5.18 -11.34 -5.04
C LYS A 102 5.55 -10.65 -3.74
N VAL A 103 6.78 -10.12 -3.60
CA VAL A 103 7.17 -9.40 -2.38
C VAL A 103 6.81 -7.92 -2.39
N MET A 104 6.18 -7.43 -3.46
CA MET A 104 5.67 -6.06 -3.56
C MET A 104 4.83 -5.65 -2.34
N ASN A 105 3.97 -6.54 -1.85
CA ASN A 105 3.15 -6.29 -0.67
C ASN A 105 3.98 -6.05 0.61
N VAL A 106 5.15 -6.70 0.71
CA VAL A 106 6.04 -6.58 1.86
C VAL A 106 6.90 -5.33 1.78
N VAL A 107 7.24 -4.88 0.57
CA VAL A 107 7.82 -3.54 0.35
C VAL A 107 6.85 -2.46 0.84
N LEU A 108 5.57 -2.53 0.43
CA LEU A 108 4.55 -1.58 0.89
C LEU A 108 4.33 -1.65 2.41
N LEU A 109 4.41 -2.84 3.01
CA LEU A 109 4.36 -3.00 4.47
C LEU A 109 5.53 -2.26 5.15
N GLY A 110 6.76 -2.40 4.65
CA GLY A 110 7.91 -1.68 5.20
C GLY A 110 7.73 -0.16 5.15
N ALA A 111 7.28 0.36 4.00
CA ALA A 111 6.98 1.78 3.81
C ALA A 111 5.89 2.28 4.77
N LEU A 112 4.85 1.47 4.97
CA LEU A 112 3.77 1.77 5.90
C LEU A 112 4.26 1.81 7.35
N ILE A 113 4.98 0.78 7.81
CA ILE A 113 5.50 0.70 9.18
C ILE A 113 6.41 1.87 9.51
N LYS A 114 7.32 2.22 8.60
CA LYS A 114 8.21 3.37 8.77
C LYS A 114 7.41 4.67 8.89
N SER A 115 6.39 4.85 8.05
CA SER A 115 5.53 6.04 8.05
C SER A 115 4.62 6.13 9.28
N MET A 116 4.26 4.99 9.88
CA MET A 116 3.52 4.90 11.14
C MET A 116 4.41 5.07 12.38
N ASN A 117 5.74 5.15 12.20
CA ASN A 117 6.73 5.17 13.27
C ASN A 117 6.64 3.97 14.22
N LEU A 118 6.29 2.78 13.71
CA LEU A 118 6.22 1.54 14.49
C LEU A 118 7.57 0.81 14.52
N ASN A 119 8.67 1.55 14.72
CA ASN A 119 10.03 1.03 14.60
C ASN A 119 10.50 0.19 15.81
N ASP A 120 9.76 0.25 16.92
CA ASP A 120 10.12 -0.43 18.18
C ASP A 120 9.69 -1.92 18.21
N ILE A 121 9.04 -2.40 17.15
CA ILE A 121 8.58 -3.79 17.01
C ILE A 121 9.61 -4.59 16.20
N ASP A 122 9.90 -5.82 16.62
CA ASP A 122 10.72 -6.76 15.83
C ASP A 122 9.91 -7.33 14.64
N TRP A 123 9.80 -6.53 13.59
CA TRP A 123 9.06 -6.90 12.38
C TRP A 123 9.70 -8.05 11.62
N GLU A 124 11.02 -8.23 11.71
CA GLU A 124 11.68 -9.39 11.09
C GLU A 124 11.24 -10.70 11.76
N ALA A 125 11.14 -10.73 13.09
CA ALA A 125 10.58 -11.87 13.81
C ALA A 125 9.12 -12.11 13.42
N VAL A 126 8.30 -11.06 13.33
CA VAL A 126 6.90 -11.18 12.87
C VAL A 126 6.83 -11.80 11.47
N ILE A 127 7.61 -11.28 10.51
CA ILE A 127 7.66 -11.79 9.12
C ILE A 127 8.05 -13.28 9.11
N LYS A 128 9.05 -13.68 9.88
CA LYS A 128 9.49 -15.09 9.99
C LYS A 128 8.35 -16.03 10.39
N THR A 129 7.40 -15.58 11.19
CA THR A 129 6.24 -16.40 11.60
C THR A 129 5.14 -16.50 10.55
N GLN A 130 5.07 -15.55 9.60
CA GLN A 130 3.98 -15.46 8.62
C GLN A 130 4.33 -16.04 7.25
N VAL A 131 5.61 -16.23 6.95
CA VAL A 131 6.08 -16.70 5.64
C VAL A 131 6.73 -18.08 5.74
N LYS A 132 6.67 -18.85 4.65
CA LYS A 132 7.36 -20.15 4.57
C LYS A 132 8.86 -19.94 4.66
N GLU A 133 9.56 -20.86 5.31
CA GLU A 133 11.01 -20.79 5.57
C GLU A 133 11.84 -20.33 4.36
N LYS A 134 11.61 -20.94 3.19
CA LYS A 134 12.32 -20.62 1.95
C LYS A 134 12.14 -19.18 1.43
N PHE A 135 11.19 -18.42 1.96
CA PHE A 135 10.89 -17.05 1.56
C PHE A 135 11.23 -16.03 2.65
N ILE A 136 11.69 -16.45 3.83
CA ILE A 136 11.96 -15.56 4.96
C ILE A 136 12.95 -14.45 4.58
N GLU A 137 14.14 -14.83 4.12
CA GLU A 137 15.22 -13.89 3.82
C GLU A 137 14.79 -12.84 2.78
N LEU A 138 14.09 -13.32 1.74
CA LEU A 138 13.58 -12.46 0.67
C LEU A 138 12.53 -11.46 1.16
N ASN A 139 11.61 -11.89 2.04
CA ASN A 139 10.59 -10.99 2.60
C ASN A 139 11.20 -9.98 3.58
N ILE A 140 12.22 -10.36 4.35
CA ILE A 140 12.94 -9.43 5.23
C ILE A 140 13.66 -8.36 4.38
N LYS A 141 14.34 -8.77 3.31
CA LYS A 141 14.96 -7.83 2.35
C LYS A 141 13.92 -6.88 1.75
N ALA A 142 12.79 -7.41 1.28
CA ALA A 142 11.70 -6.60 0.73
C ALA A 142 11.14 -5.60 1.75
N PHE A 143 10.98 -6.03 3.00
CA PHE A 143 10.51 -5.16 4.08
C PHE A 143 11.49 -4.01 4.33
N ASN A 144 12.79 -4.30 4.42
CA ASN A 144 13.82 -3.29 4.65
C ASN A 144 13.92 -2.29 3.49
N GLU A 145 13.92 -2.76 2.23
CA GLU A 145 13.84 -1.88 1.05
C GLU A 145 12.59 -0.99 1.07
N GLY A 146 11.47 -1.53 1.57
CA GLY A 146 10.26 -0.76 1.80
C GLY A 146 10.41 0.35 2.84
N MET A 147 11.11 0.06 3.95
CA MET A 147 11.40 1.07 4.98
C MET A 147 12.31 2.19 4.46
N ASP A 148 13.26 1.86 3.58
CA ASP A 148 14.22 2.82 3.00
C ASP A 148 13.61 3.67 1.87
N ALA A 149 12.43 3.29 1.36
CA ALA A 149 11.74 3.97 0.28
C ALA A 149 10.90 5.20 0.72
N VAL A 150 10.88 5.56 2.02
CA VAL A 150 9.97 6.59 2.59
C VAL A 150 10.58 7.53 3.63
#